data_AF-A0A4Q3C2E3-F1
#
_entry.id   AF-A0A4Q3C2E3-F1
#
_cell.length_a   1.000
_cell.length_b   1.000
_cell.length_c   1.000
_cell.angle_alpha   90.00
_cell.angle_beta   90.00
_cell.angle_gamma   90.00
#
_symmetry.space_group_name_H-M   'P 1'
#
loop_
_entity.id
_entity.type
_entity.pdbx_description
1 polymer ?
#
loop_
_entity_poly.entity_id
_entity_poly.type
_entity_poly.pdbx_seq_one_letter_code
_entity_poly.pdbx_strand_id
1 'polypeptide(L)'
;YCYIPLLEETGYVPSKKFADGWEIQEHFQRIANQFNLYEGALFHTRIKSLRWDGEIQRWRIETNRGDDLRARYVILGSGPANVPKLPGIPGLESYKGKTFHSSRWDYDYTGGSRRSPVLDKLKDKRVAIIGTGASAVQAIPYLGQYCKELIVVQRTPSSVDIRNNTPTDPDWKASLKPGWQAERQANYHKGMLEAYGPGDEDMVCDIWTEISRNLAVEFEAEGWPQLTFDEYMVRRETMDHQVMERLRRRVAEIVEDPETAEALKPYFRILCKRPTSNDEYYPTFNRPNVKLIDVSATRGVERMTEKGFVHQGTEYEVDCVIFASGYEVTSELSRCWAIDTIEGRDGVSLYDAWADEARTL
;
A
#
# COMPACT_ATOMS: atom_id res chain seq x y z
N TYR A 1 5.55 -14.67 -4.43
CA TYR A 1 4.72 -15.81 -4.88
C TYR A 1 3.53 -16.15 -3.98
N CYS A 2 3.19 -15.33 -2.96
CA CYS A 2 2.05 -15.63 -2.06
C CYS A 2 0.83 -14.72 -2.33
N TYR A 3 1.03 -13.57 -2.96
CA TYR A 3 0.03 -12.50 -3.07
C TYR A 3 -0.93 -12.65 -4.26
N ILE A 4 -0.39 -12.88 -5.47
CA ILE A 4 -1.20 -12.98 -6.68
C ILE A 4 -2.02 -14.28 -6.61
N PRO A 5 -3.35 -14.23 -6.81
CA PRO A 5 -4.20 -15.41 -6.67
C PRO A 5 -4.06 -16.35 -7.88
N LEU A 6 -4.49 -17.61 -7.74
CA LEU A 6 -4.66 -18.56 -8.84
C LEU A 6 -3.42 -18.78 -9.73
N LEU A 7 -2.22 -18.79 -9.15
CA LEU A 7 -0.98 -18.97 -9.91
C LEU A 7 -0.90 -20.40 -10.47
N GLU A 8 -1.25 -21.39 -9.64
CA GLU A 8 -1.23 -22.80 -10.03
C GLU A 8 -2.30 -23.11 -11.09
N GLU A 9 -3.53 -22.63 -10.88
CA GLU A 9 -4.69 -22.88 -11.71
C GLU A 9 -4.58 -22.22 -13.09
N THR A 10 -3.83 -21.12 -13.19
CA THR A 10 -3.56 -20.44 -14.47
C THR A 10 -2.24 -20.87 -15.11
N GLY A 11 -1.43 -21.70 -14.43
CA GLY A 11 -0.08 -22.06 -14.83
C GLY A 11 0.90 -20.88 -14.89
N TYR A 12 0.54 -19.74 -14.30
CA TYR A 12 1.36 -18.55 -14.31
C TYR A 12 2.27 -18.50 -13.09
N VAL A 13 3.55 -18.21 -13.31
CA VAL A 13 4.49 -17.88 -12.24
C VAL A 13 5.01 -16.47 -12.49
N PRO A 14 4.95 -15.56 -11.50
CA PRO A 14 5.46 -14.20 -11.63
C PRO A 14 6.92 -14.15 -12.08
N SER A 15 7.33 -13.03 -12.66
CA SER A 15 8.68 -12.82 -13.22
C SER A 15 9.76 -12.63 -12.16
N LYS A 16 9.36 -12.20 -10.94
CA LYS A 16 10.23 -11.88 -9.81
C LYS A 16 9.47 -11.99 -8.49
N LYS A 17 10.20 -11.98 -7.37
CA LYS A 17 9.64 -12.15 -6.00
C LYS A 17 8.48 -11.18 -5.71
N PHE A 18 8.65 -9.91 -6.07
CA PHE A 18 7.65 -8.85 -6.00
C PHE A 18 7.32 -8.34 -7.41
N ALA A 19 6.23 -8.87 -7.99
CA ALA A 19 5.73 -8.51 -9.31
C ALA A 19 5.40 -7.02 -9.43
N ASP A 20 5.63 -6.46 -10.62
CA ASP A 20 5.27 -5.06 -10.91
C ASP A 20 3.76 -4.91 -11.05
N GLY A 21 3.26 -3.67 -10.88
CA GLY A 21 1.83 -3.38 -10.99
C GLY A 21 1.23 -3.76 -12.35
N TRP A 22 1.97 -3.60 -13.45
CA TRP A 22 1.50 -4.01 -14.79
C TRP A 22 1.38 -5.54 -14.92
N GLU A 23 2.29 -6.28 -14.29
CA GLU A 23 2.33 -7.74 -14.34
C GLU A 23 1.16 -8.34 -13.54
N ILE A 24 0.89 -7.76 -12.37
CA ILE A 24 -0.29 -8.09 -11.56
C ILE A 24 -1.58 -7.81 -12.35
N GLN A 25 -1.67 -6.66 -13.02
CA GLN A 25 -2.83 -6.31 -13.84
C GLN A 25 -3.05 -7.34 -14.97
N GLU A 26 -2.00 -7.73 -15.68
CA GLU A 26 -2.09 -8.74 -16.74
C GLU A 26 -2.50 -10.11 -16.20
N HIS A 27 -2.08 -10.44 -14.98
CA HIS A 27 -2.52 -11.67 -14.36
C HIS A 27 -4.01 -11.66 -14.01
N PHE A 28 -4.56 -10.54 -13.53
CA PHE A 28 -6.01 -10.43 -13.37
C PHE A 28 -6.77 -10.54 -14.70
N GLN A 29 -6.22 -9.99 -15.79
CA GLN A 29 -6.78 -10.17 -17.13
C GLN A 29 -6.70 -11.64 -17.60
N ARG A 30 -5.61 -12.34 -17.27
CA ARG A 30 -5.48 -13.78 -17.53
C ARG A 30 -6.57 -14.58 -16.84
N ILE A 31 -6.79 -14.35 -15.54
CA ILE A 31 -7.88 -14.98 -14.78
C ILE A 31 -9.23 -14.65 -15.45
N ALA A 32 -9.49 -13.38 -15.74
CA ALA A 32 -10.76 -12.96 -16.35
C ALA A 32 -11.02 -13.64 -17.70
N ASN A 33 -9.99 -13.82 -18.54
CA ASN A 33 -10.10 -14.54 -19.81
C ASN A 33 -10.30 -16.04 -19.61
N GLN A 34 -9.50 -16.68 -18.76
CA GLN A 34 -9.54 -18.13 -18.55
C GLN A 34 -10.89 -18.61 -17.99
N PHE A 35 -11.52 -17.80 -17.12
CA PHE A 35 -12.80 -18.12 -16.49
C PHE A 35 -14.00 -17.36 -17.10
N ASN A 36 -13.83 -16.72 -18.27
CA ASN A 36 -14.88 -15.99 -18.99
C ASN A 36 -15.64 -14.95 -18.11
N LEU A 37 -14.91 -14.19 -17.30
CA LEU A 37 -15.51 -13.25 -16.34
C LEU A 37 -15.95 -11.92 -16.97
N TYR A 38 -15.59 -11.67 -18.22
CA TYR A 38 -15.96 -10.43 -18.92
C TYR A 38 -17.44 -10.39 -19.33
N GLU A 39 -18.07 -11.54 -19.60
CA GLU A 39 -19.45 -11.61 -20.07
C GLU A 39 -20.48 -11.05 -19.07
N GLY A 40 -20.21 -11.20 -17.77
CA GLY A 40 -21.07 -10.70 -16.70
C GLY A 40 -20.62 -9.37 -16.07
N ALA A 41 -19.56 -8.73 -16.60
CA ALA A 41 -18.94 -7.57 -15.96
C ALA A 41 -19.49 -6.24 -16.48
N LEU A 42 -19.91 -5.37 -15.55
CA LEU A 42 -20.28 -3.98 -15.84
C LEU A 42 -19.18 -3.01 -15.39
N PHE A 43 -18.27 -2.65 -16.30
CA PHE A 43 -17.22 -1.66 -16.01
C PHE A 43 -17.78 -0.23 -16.01
N HIS A 44 -16.99 0.71 -15.47
CA HIS A 44 -17.36 2.12 -15.37
C HIS A 44 -18.74 2.36 -14.74
N THR A 45 -19.15 1.47 -13.83
CA THR A 45 -20.46 1.43 -13.20
C THR A 45 -20.25 1.35 -11.70
N ARG A 46 -20.71 2.38 -10.98
CA ARG A 46 -20.62 2.47 -9.52
C ARG A 46 -21.99 2.18 -8.93
N ILE A 47 -22.06 1.26 -7.98
CA ILE A 47 -23.26 1.02 -7.18
C ILE A 47 -23.50 2.23 -6.27
N LYS A 48 -24.71 2.79 -6.28
CA LYS A 48 -25.15 3.86 -5.38
C LYS A 48 -25.93 3.32 -4.21
N SER A 49 -26.85 2.40 -4.46
CA SER A 49 -27.71 1.86 -3.41
C SER A 49 -27.98 0.37 -3.57
N LEU A 50 -28.13 -0.30 -2.43
CA LEU A 50 -28.54 -1.69 -2.29
C LEU A 50 -29.74 -1.72 -1.34
N ARG A 51 -30.90 -2.16 -1.82
CA ARG A 51 -32.13 -2.22 -0.99
C ARG A 51 -32.79 -3.58 -1.11
N TRP A 52 -33.05 -4.24 0.01
CA TRP A 52 -33.81 -5.48 0.02
C TRP A 52 -35.29 -5.20 -0.25
N ASP A 53 -35.83 -5.81 -1.30
CA ASP A 53 -37.25 -5.79 -1.63
C ASP A 53 -37.88 -7.12 -1.17
N GLY A 54 -38.73 -7.02 -0.15
CA GLY A 54 -39.41 -8.17 0.45
C GLY A 54 -40.52 -8.78 -0.41
N GLU A 55 -41.12 -8.01 -1.33
CA GLU A 55 -42.20 -8.49 -2.20
C GLU A 55 -41.66 -9.44 -3.26
N ILE A 56 -40.55 -9.06 -3.91
CA ILE A 56 -39.90 -9.88 -4.94
C ILE A 56 -38.77 -10.76 -4.41
N GLN A 57 -38.42 -10.61 -3.13
CA GLN A 57 -37.31 -11.30 -2.47
C GLN A 57 -35.99 -11.14 -3.22
N ARG A 58 -35.64 -9.90 -3.57
CA ARG A 58 -34.39 -9.55 -4.27
C ARG A 58 -33.80 -8.27 -3.69
N TRP A 59 -32.49 -8.13 -3.81
CA TRP A 59 -31.81 -6.85 -3.72
C TRP A 59 -32.07 -6.05 -4.99
N ARG A 60 -32.60 -4.84 -4.85
CA ARG A 60 -32.58 -3.80 -5.88
C ARG A 60 -31.26 -3.04 -5.78
N ILE A 61 -30.61 -2.85 -6.92
CA ILE A 61 -29.27 -2.27 -7.01
C ILE A 61 -29.36 -1.11 -7.99
N GLU A 62 -29.16 0.11 -7.48
CA GLU A 62 -29.08 1.31 -8.30
C GLU A 62 -27.62 1.63 -8.62
N THR A 63 -27.35 2.07 -9.85
CA THR A 63 -26.01 2.48 -10.27
C THR A 63 -25.95 3.96 -10.63
N ASN A 64 -24.74 4.47 -10.84
CA ASN A 64 -24.52 5.80 -11.42
C ASN A 64 -24.88 5.92 -12.90
N ARG A 65 -25.41 4.86 -13.52
CA ARG A 65 -25.91 4.86 -14.90
C ARG A 65 -27.43 4.76 -14.99
N GLY A 66 -28.12 4.66 -13.85
CA GLY A 66 -29.57 4.51 -13.82
C GLY A 66 -30.04 3.08 -14.09
N ASP A 67 -29.20 2.08 -13.85
CA ASP A 67 -29.58 0.67 -13.99
C ASP A 67 -30.53 0.24 -12.84
N ASP A 68 -31.50 -0.64 -13.13
CA ASP A 68 -32.36 -1.34 -12.15
C ASP A 68 -31.98 -2.83 -12.14
N LEU A 69 -30.88 -3.16 -11.44
CA LEU A 69 -30.42 -4.55 -11.33
C LEU A 69 -31.10 -5.23 -10.14
N ARG A 70 -31.43 -6.52 -10.29
CA ARG A 70 -32.13 -7.31 -9.26
C ARG A 70 -31.39 -8.62 -9.01
N ALA A 71 -30.89 -8.80 -7.79
CA ALA A 71 -30.08 -9.97 -7.43
C ALA A 71 -30.65 -10.73 -6.24
N ARG A 72 -30.51 -12.06 -6.21
CA ARG A 72 -30.81 -12.86 -5.01
C ARG A 72 -29.78 -12.65 -3.91
N TYR A 73 -28.52 -12.52 -4.31
CA TYR A 73 -27.37 -12.40 -3.44
C TYR A 73 -26.52 -11.23 -3.90
N VAL A 74 -25.93 -10.53 -2.94
CA VAL A 74 -24.93 -9.49 -3.17
C VAL A 74 -23.69 -9.88 -2.41
N ILE A 75 -22.56 -9.98 -3.11
CA ILE A 75 -21.26 -10.27 -2.52
C ILE A 75 -20.40 -9.03 -2.74
N LEU A 76 -20.03 -8.35 -1.64
CA LEU A 76 -19.26 -7.12 -1.69
C LEU A 76 -17.76 -7.44 -1.74
N GLY A 77 -17.14 -7.17 -2.90
CA GLY A 77 -15.69 -7.26 -3.12
C GLY A 77 -15.02 -5.89 -3.31
N SER A 78 -15.48 -4.85 -2.60
CA SER A 78 -15.05 -3.45 -2.81
C SER A 78 -13.59 -3.17 -2.45
N GLY A 79 -12.97 -4.04 -1.64
CA GLY A 79 -11.62 -3.86 -1.11
C GLY A 79 -11.52 -2.72 -0.08
N PRO A 80 -10.41 -2.65 0.67
CA PRO A 80 -10.27 -1.70 1.79
C PRO A 80 -9.59 -0.36 1.41
N ALA A 81 -9.10 -0.19 0.18
CA ALA A 81 -8.27 0.95 -0.22
C ALA A 81 -8.56 1.40 -1.67
N ASN A 82 -9.78 1.84 -1.92
CA ASN A 82 -10.33 2.17 -3.25
C ASN A 82 -10.60 3.68 -3.43
N VAL A 83 -10.89 4.41 -2.35
CA VAL A 83 -11.18 5.86 -2.39
C VAL A 83 -9.92 6.67 -2.06
N PRO A 84 -9.33 7.40 -3.02
CA PRO A 84 -8.13 8.21 -2.75
C PRO A 84 -8.43 9.32 -1.74
N LYS A 85 -7.54 9.49 -0.77
CA LYS A 85 -7.64 10.58 0.21
C LYS A 85 -6.98 11.83 -0.34
N LEU A 86 -7.77 12.84 -0.68
CA LEU A 86 -7.23 14.14 -1.09
C LEU A 86 -6.96 15.00 0.16
N PRO A 87 -5.79 15.63 0.29
CA PRO A 87 -5.49 16.43 1.47
C PRO A 87 -6.27 17.75 1.41
N GLY A 88 -6.97 18.08 2.49
CA GLY A 88 -7.67 19.37 2.65
C GLY A 88 -6.69 20.51 2.97
N ILE A 89 -5.75 20.78 2.06
CA ILE A 89 -4.73 21.83 2.25
C ILE A 89 -5.37 23.19 1.91
N PRO A 90 -5.37 24.17 2.83
CA PRO A 90 -5.89 25.51 2.53
C PRO A 90 -5.23 26.14 1.30
N GLY A 91 -6.02 26.74 0.41
CA GLY A 91 -5.53 27.44 -0.78
C GLY A 91 -5.20 26.53 -1.96
N LEU A 92 -5.41 25.21 -1.86
CA LEU A 92 -5.09 24.27 -2.95
C LEU A 92 -5.81 24.59 -4.26
N GLU A 93 -7.03 25.12 -4.18
CA GLU A 93 -7.83 25.59 -5.31
C GLU A 93 -7.21 26.77 -6.08
N SER A 94 -6.30 27.52 -5.44
CA SER A 94 -5.61 28.66 -6.04
C SER A 94 -4.33 28.28 -6.79
N TYR A 95 -3.77 27.09 -6.52
CA TYR A 95 -2.52 26.63 -7.10
C TYR A 95 -2.63 26.49 -8.63
N LYS A 96 -1.69 27.09 -9.35
CA LYS A 96 -1.70 27.16 -10.82
C LYS A 96 -0.89 26.06 -11.50
N GLY A 97 -0.04 25.37 -10.75
CA GLY A 97 0.74 24.25 -11.27
C GLY A 97 -0.07 22.96 -11.41
N LYS A 98 0.59 21.89 -11.86
CA LYS A 98 -0.05 20.59 -12.06
C LYS A 98 -0.28 19.90 -10.71
N THR A 99 -1.44 19.28 -10.54
CA THR A 99 -1.66 18.36 -9.42
C THR A 99 -2.25 17.04 -9.90
N PHE A 100 -1.88 15.94 -9.23
CA PHE A 100 -2.56 14.65 -9.37
C PHE A 100 -2.28 13.76 -8.16
N HIS A 101 -3.16 12.78 -7.93
CA HIS A 101 -2.96 11.76 -6.91
C HIS A 101 -2.22 10.56 -7.50
N SER A 102 -1.35 9.90 -6.73
CA SER A 102 -0.53 8.77 -7.19
C SER A 102 -1.35 7.59 -7.76
N SER A 103 -2.58 7.41 -7.27
CA SER A 103 -3.54 6.40 -7.78
C SER A 103 -4.16 6.74 -9.14
N ARG A 104 -3.91 7.94 -9.66
CA ARG A 104 -4.35 8.46 -10.96
C ARG A 104 -3.15 9.12 -11.64
N TRP A 105 -2.05 8.38 -11.74
CA TRP A 105 -0.80 8.87 -12.30
C TRP A 105 -0.98 9.39 -13.73
N ASP A 106 -0.46 10.59 -13.99
CA ASP A 106 -0.59 11.28 -15.28
C ASP A 106 0.71 11.14 -16.08
N TYR A 107 0.80 10.07 -16.87
CA TYR A 107 1.95 9.83 -17.76
C TYR A 107 2.03 10.81 -18.93
N ASP A 108 0.93 11.47 -19.31
CA ASP A 108 0.97 12.51 -20.35
C ASP A 108 1.76 13.72 -19.85
N TYR A 109 1.63 14.04 -18.56
CA TYR A 109 2.42 15.07 -17.90
C TYR A 109 3.84 14.61 -17.56
N THR A 110 4.01 13.42 -16.95
CA THR A 110 5.33 12.99 -16.44
C THR A 110 6.25 12.41 -17.51
N GLY A 111 5.70 11.92 -18.63
CA GLY A 111 6.42 11.04 -19.54
C GLY A 111 6.46 9.59 -19.03
N GLY A 112 6.84 8.67 -19.91
CA GLY A 112 6.95 7.24 -19.61
C GLY A 112 5.62 6.48 -19.64
N SER A 113 5.62 5.28 -19.04
CA SER A 113 4.45 4.40 -18.92
C SER A 113 4.60 3.45 -17.72
N ARG A 114 3.57 2.67 -17.42
CA ARG A 114 3.60 1.65 -16.36
C ARG A 114 4.68 0.58 -16.55
N ARG A 115 5.05 0.28 -17.80
CA ARG A 115 6.08 -0.72 -18.17
C ARG A 115 7.46 -0.09 -18.32
N SER A 116 7.52 1.21 -18.59
CA SER A 116 8.76 1.95 -18.82
C SER A 116 8.64 3.31 -18.11
N PRO A 117 8.92 3.38 -16.79
CA PRO A 117 8.74 4.58 -15.98
C PRO A 117 9.87 5.61 -16.20
N VAL A 118 10.13 5.95 -17.46
CA VAL A 118 11.09 6.98 -17.87
C VAL A 118 10.36 8.33 -17.84
N LEU A 119 10.47 9.07 -16.73
CA LEU A 119 9.69 10.30 -16.47
C LEU A 119 10.31 11.54 -17.13
N ASP A 120 10.64 11.43 -18.42
CA ASP A 120 11.49 12.35 -19.17
C ASP A 120 10.90 13.74 -19.41
N LYS A 121 9.60 13.96 -19.20
CA LYS A 121 8.96 15.29 -19.28
C LYS A 121 9.12 16.11 -17.99
N LEU A 122 9.72 15.53 -16.94
CA LEU A 122 9.95 16.22 -15.67
C LEU A 122 11.32 16.92 -15.57
N LYS A 123 12.19 16.77 -16.57
CA LYS A 123 13.60 17.24 -16.55
C LYS A 123 13.79 18.70 -16.16
N ASP A 124 12.84 19.56 -16.51
CA ASP A 124 12.85 21.00 -16.24
C ASP A 124 11.92 21.39 -15.07
N LYS A 125 11.23 20.42 -14.45
CA LYS A 125 10.17 20.63 -13.45
C LYS A 125 10.67 20.47 -12.03
N ARG A 126 10.24 21.39 -11.16
CA ARG A 126 10.26 21.26 -9.70
C ARG A 126 9.02 20.50 -9.27
N VAL A 127 9.18 19.37 -8.58
CA VAL A 127 8.09 18.48 -8.21
C VAL A 127 8.06 18.33 -6.70
N ALA A 128 6.89 18.54 -6.08
CA ALA A 128 6.64 18.12 -4.71
C ALA A 128 5.88 16.79 -4.69
N ILE A 129 6.25 15.89 -3.79
CA ILE A 129 5.44 14.72 -3.44
C ILE A 129 5.04 14.80 -1.96
N ILE A 130 3.73 14.80 -1.69
CA ILE A 130 3.19 14.92 -0.35
C ILE A 130 2.80 13.54 0.17
N GLY A 131 3.48 13.12 1.23
CA GLY A 131 3.33 11.80 1.84
C GLY A 131 4.50 10.87 1.52
N THR A 132 4.80 9.99 2.47
CA THR A 132 5.96 9.09 2.46
C THR A 132 5.55 7.62 2.68
N GLY A 133 4.28 7.30 2.41
CA GLY A 133 3.78 5.92 2.46
C GLY A 133 4.28 5.07 1.28
N ALA A 134 3.78 3.83 1.17
CA ALA A 134 4.24 2.86 0.17
C ALA A 134 4.24 3.37 -1.28
N SER A 135 3.26 4.19 -1.70
CA SER A 135 3.23 4.80 -3.04
C SER A 135 4.41 5.74 -3.26
N ALA A 136 4.72 6.59 -2.27
CA ALA A 136 5.84 7.52 -2.36
C ALA A 136 7.18 6.80 -2.30
N VAL A 137 7.32 5.80 -1.41
CA VAL A 137 8.51 4.96 -1.31
C VAL A 137 8.87 4.33 -2.67
N GLN A 138 7.88 3.97 -3.49
CA GLN A 138 8.11 3.42 -4.82
C GLN A 138 8.29 4.48 -5.91
N ALA A 139 7.68 5.66 -5.78
CA ALA A 139 7.74 6.72 -6.79
C ALA A 139 8.97 7.63 -6.66
N ILE A 140 9.44 7.89 -5.43
CA ILE A 140 10.51 8.83 -5.12
C ILE A 140 11.82 8.54 -5.88
N PRO A 141 12.30 7.29 -6.00
CA PRO A 141 13.51 7.00 -6.77
C PRO A 141 13.43 7.46 -8.22
N TYR A 142 12.31 7.16 -8.91
CA TYR A 142 12.08 7.61 -10.27
C TYR A 142 11.95 9.13 -10.37
N LEU A 143 11.21 9.76 -9.46
CA LEU A 143 11.08 11.22 -9.44
C LEU A 143 12.44 11.89 -9.24
N GLY A 144 13.23 11.45 -8.26
CA GLY A 144 14.55 11.99 -7.96
C GLY A 144 15.53 11.80 -9.11
N GLN A 145 15.39 10.73 -9.88
CA GLN A 145 16.18 10.48 -11.09
C GLN A 145 15.90 11.49 -12.20
N TYR A 146 14.63 11.82 -12.46
CA TYR A 146 14.23 12.51 -13.69
C TYR A 146 13.88 13.98 -13.55
N CYS A 147 13.42 14.46 -12.38
CA CYS A 147 12.99 15.85 -12.25
C CYS A 147 14.15 16.83 -11.96
N LYS A 148 13.94 18.12 -12.28
CA LYS A 148 14.92 19.18 -11.99
C LYS A 148 15.20 19.29 -10.50
N GLU A 149 14.15 19.23 -9.69
CA GLU A 149 14.19 19.29 -8.23
C GLU A 149 13.01 18.50 -7.67
N LEU A 150 13.27 17.63 -6.70
CA LEU A 150 12.26 16.88 -5.96
C LEU A 150 12.20 17.38 -4.52
N ILE A 151 11.03 17.82 -4.08
CA ILE A 151 10.75 18.11 -2.69
C ILE A 151 9.85 17.01 -2.12
N VAL A 152 10.38 16.23 -1.19
CA VAL A 152 9.64 15.19 -0.47
C VAL A 152 9.07 15.80 0.80
N VAL A 153 7.75 15.90 0.89
CA VAL A 153 7.06 16.46 2.05
C VAL A 153 6.59 15.32 2.96
N GLN A 154 7.26 15.19 4.09
CA GLN A 154 7.08 14.09 5.04
C GLN A 154 6.47 14.57 6.34
N ARG A 155 5.40 13.92 6.81
CA ARG A 155 4.91 14.13 8.20
C ARG A 155 5.40 13.04 9.15
N THR A 156 5.55 11.82 8.65
CA THR A 156 6.01 10.68 9.43
C THR A 156 6.77 9.76 8.49
N PRO A 157 8.00 9.35 8.80
CA PRO A 157 8.75 8.43 7.96
C PRO A 157 8.09 7.05 7.88
N SER A 158 8.45 6.30 6.83
CA SER A 158 8.10 4.88 6.69
C SER A 158 9.27 4.00 7.12
N SER A 159 8.96 2.81 7.62
CA SER A 159 9.94 1.74 7.75
C SER A 159 10.20 1.16 6.36
N VAL A 160 11.41 1.38 5.83
CA VAL A 160 11.81 0.90 4.50
C VAL A 160 13.00 -0.05 4.65
N ASP A 161 12.82 -1.32 4.28
CA ASP A 161 13.92 -2.28 4.28
C ASP A 161 14.37 -2.64 2.86
N ILE A 162 15.36 -3.52 2.77
CA ILE A 162 15.81 -4.14 1.53
C ILE A 162 14.63 -4.87 0.86
N ARG A 163 14.46 -4.65 -0.44
CA ARG A 163 13.52 -5.39 -1.28
C ARG A 163 14.20 -6.62 -1.88
N ASN A 164 15.42 -6.45 -2.39
CA ASN A 164 16.20 -7.50 -3.09
C ASN A 164 15.33 -8.28 -4.09
N ASN A 165 14.75 -7.56 -5.06
CA ASN A 165 13.72 -8.10 -5.95
C ASN A 165 14.30 -8.95 -7.08
N THR A 166 14.80 -10.13 -6.76
CA THR A 166 15.44 -11.02 -7.73
C THR A 166 14.44 -11.60 -8.74
N PRO A 167 14.88 -11.84 -10.01
CA PRO A 167 14.11 -12.62 -10.97
C PRO A 167 13.76 -14.00 -10.41
N THR A 168 12.64 -14.54 -10.87
CA THR A 168 12.22 -15.89 -10.49
C THR A 168 13.20 -16.91 -11.04
N ASP A 169 13.74 -17.72 -10.13
CA ASP A 169 14.65 -18.81 -10.45
C ASP A 169 13.93 -19.87 -11.32
N PRO A 170 14.42 -20.16 -12.54
CA PRO A 170 13.88 -21.20 -13.40
C PRO A 170 13.90 -22.60 -12.78
N ASP A 171 14.92 -22.94 -12.00
CA ASP A 171 15.06 -24.26 -11.39
C ASP A 171 14.07 -24.43 -10.24
N TRP A 172 13.92 -23.39 -9.41
CA TRP A 172 12.84 -23.34 -8.42
C TRP A 172 11.47 -23.50 -9.08
N LYS A 173 11.19 -22.73 -10.15
CA LYS A 173 9.94 -22.82 -10.91
C LYS A 173 9.68 -24.22 -11.45
N ALA A 174 10.70 -24.90 -11.98
CA ALA A 174 10.59 -26.25 -12.52
C ALA A 174 10.38 -27.33 -11.43
N SER A 175 10.78 -27.05 -10.19
CA SER A 175 10.63 -27.98 -9.07
C SER A 175 9.25 -27.95 -8.40
N LEU A 176 8.44 -26.91 -8.66
CA LEU A 176 7.11 -26.73 -8.08
C LEU A 176 6.21 -27.97 -8.25
N LYS A 177 5.52 -28.34 -7.17
CA LYS A 177 4.60 -29.48 -7.11
C LYS A 177 3.17 -28.99 -6.88
N PRO A 178 2.15 -29.80 -7.22
CA PRO A 178 0.77 -29.43 -6.94
C PRO A 178 0.55 -29.03 -5.49
N GLY A 179 -0.16 -27.93 -5.24
CA GLY A 179 -0.40 -27.36 -3.91
C GLY A 179 0.67 -26.38 -3.42
N TRP A 180 1.75 -26.13 -4.18
CA TRP A 180 2.87 -25.28 -3.77
C TRP A 180 2.44 -23.87 -3.35
N GLN A 181 1.42 -23.31 -4.01
CA GLN A 181 1.00 -21.94 -3.72
C GLN A 181 0.32 -21.86 -2.36
N ALA A 182 -0.58 -22.80 -2.07
CA ALA A 182 -1.30 -22.86 -0.80
C ALA A 182 -0.34 -23.11 0.37
N GLU A 183 0.61 -24.02 0.20
CA GLU A 183 1.68 -24.27 1.17
C GLU A 183 2.47 -23.00 1.48
N ARG A 184 2.93 -22.29 0.44
CA ARG A 184 3.72 -21.07 0.60
C ARG A 184 2.91 -19.91 1.20
N GLN A 185 1.61 -19.84 0.91
CA GLN A 185 0.70 -18.88 1.54
C GLN A 185 0.50 -19.20 3.03
N ALA A 186 0.30 -20.46 3.38
CA ALA A 186 0.21 -20.89 4.78
C ALA A 186 1.50 -20.57 5.55
N ASN A 187 2.66 -20.84 4.95
CA ASN A 187 3.96 -20.49 5.53
C ASN A 187 4.10 -18.98 5.77
N TYR A 188 3.74 -18.15 4.78
CA TYR A 188 3.74 -16.70 4.93
C TYR A 188 2.82 -16.23 6.07
N HIS A 189 1.59 -16.76 6.14
CA HIS A 189 0.66 -16.40 7.21
C HIS A 189 1.18 -16.81 8.58
N LYS A 190 1.80 -17.99 8.69
CA LYS A 190 2.45 -18.44 9.92
C LYS A 190 3.54 -17.47 10.37
N GLY A 191 4.43 -17.07 9.45
CA GLY A 191 5.50 -16.13 9.74
C GLY A 191 5.01 -14.72 10.06
N MET A 192 3.95 -14.24 9.43
CA MET A 192 3.47 -12.86 9.55
C MET A 192 2.46 -12.66 10.70
N LEU A 193 1.53 -13.59 10.89
CA LEU A 193 0.38 -13.44 11.78
C LEU A 193 0.45 -14.34 13.02
N GLU A 194 1.26 -15.40 12.98
CA GLU A 194 1.39 -16.38 14.05
C GLU A 194 2.86 -16.45 14.51
N ALA A 195 3.41 -17.66 14.66
CA ALA A 195 4.80 -17.92 15.01
C ALA A 195 5.29 -19.19 14.30
N TYR A 196 6.58 -19.24 13.99
CA TYR A 196 7.25 -20.48 13.58
C TYR A 196 7.50 -21.37 14.81
N GLY A 197 7.42 -22.69 14.60
CA GLY A 197 7.71 -23.75 15.56
C GLY A 197 8.89 -24.63 15.12
N PRO A 198 9.21 -25.68 15.91
CA PRO A 198 10.34 -26.56 15.62
C PRO A 198 10.28 -27.17 14.22
N GLY A 199 11.36 -27.01 13.45
CA GLY A 199 11.49 -27.55 12.10
C GLY A 199 10.74 -26.78 11.00
N ASP A 200 10.03 -25.70 11.32
CA ASP A 200 9.50 -24.82 10.28
C ASP A 200 10.63 -24.08 9.55
N GLU A 201 10.49 -23.97 8.22
CA GLU A 201 11.34 -23.12 7.40
C GLU A 201 10.63 -21.80 7.11
N ASP A 202 11.34 -20.66 7.14
CA ASP A 202 10.82 -19.40 6.58
C ASP A 202 10.99 -19.40 5.05
N MET A 203 9.95 -19.80 4.31
CA MET A 203 10.01 -19.86 2.85
C MET A 203 10.01 -18.45 2.21
N VAL A 204 9.68 -17.40 2.95
CA VAL A 204 9.48 -16.05 2.41
C VAL A 204 10.72 -15.20 2.58
N CYS A 205 11.40 -15.29 3.72
CA CYS A 205 12.67 -14.62 3.99
C CYS A 205 12.68 -13.14 3.61
N ASP A 206 11.76 -12.34 4.16
CA ASP A 206 11.74 -10.88 3.95
C ASP A 206 11.36 -10.12 5.24
N ILE A 207 11.13 -8.81 5.11
CA ILE A 207 10.76 -7.91 6.20
C ILE A 207 9.49 -8.34 6.95
N TRP A 208 8.57 -9.06 6.30
CA TRP A 208 7.30 -9.47 6.89
C TRP A 208 7.44 -10.64 7.85
N THR A 209 8.44 -11.50 7.62
CA THR A 209 8.66 -12.72 8.42
C THR A 209 9.84 -12.60 9.37
N GLU A 210 10.57 -11.48 9.36
CA GLU A 210 11.81 -11.31 10.12
C GLU A 210 11.65 -11.49 11.63
N ILE A 211 10.62 -10.89 12.25
CA ILE A 211 10.42 -11.02 13.70
C ILE A 211 10.25 -12.49 14.08
N SER A 212 9.35 -13.21 13.40
CA SER A 212 9.09 -14.62 13.68
C SER A 212 10.29 -15.51 13.35
N ARG A 213 11.02 -15.21 12.26
CA ARG A 213 12.25 -15.91 11.88
C ARG A 213 13.33 -15.74 12.95
N ASN A 214 13.56 -14.52 13.44
CA ASN A 214 14.59 -14.25 14.44
C ASN A 214 14.22 -14.86 15.80
N LEU A 215 12.94 -14.79 16.20
CA LEU A 215 12.45 -15.48 17.41
C LEU A 215 12.62 -16.99 17.33
N ALA A 216 12.36 -17.60 16.17
CA ALA A 216 12.56 -19.04 15.97
C ALA A 216 14.03 -19.43 16.18
N VAL A 217 14.98 -18.61 15.72
CA VAL A 217 16.41 -18.82 15.98
C VAL A 217 16.75 -18.74 17.47
N GLU A 218 16.20 -17.76 18.19
CA GLU A 218 16.38 -17.66 19.65
C GLU A 218 15.80 -18.87 20.38
N PHE A 219 14.58 -19.29 20.03
CA PHE A 219 13.93 -20.43 20.66
C PHE A 219 14.62 -21.75 20.36
N GLU A 220 15.13 -21.96 19.13
CA GLU A 220 15.95 -23.13 18.80
C GLU A 220 17.21 -23.20 19.69
N ALA A 221 17.89 -22.07 19.90
CA ALA A 221 19.07 -22.00 20.77
C ALA A 221 18.74 -22.27 22.25
N GLU A 222 17.52 -21.98 22.68
CA GLU A 222 17.00 -22.22 24.03
C GLU A 222 16.32 -23.60 24.20
N GLY A 223 16.20 -24.40 23.14
CA GLY A 223 15.53 -25.70 23.17
C GLY A 223 14.00 -25.65 23.18
N TRP A 224 13.41 -24.64 22.51
CA TRP A 224 11.96 -24.39 22.38
C TRP A 224 11.21 -24.33 23.71
N PRO A 225 11.43 -23.26 24.50
CA PRO A 225 10.81 -23.12 25.81
C PRO A 225 9.29 -23.07 25.73
N GLN A 226 8.62 -23.59 26.76
CA GLN A 226 7.19 -23.41 26.93
C GLN A 226 6.92 -22.04 27.56
N LEU A 227 6.35 -21.13 26.78
CA LEU A 227 6.03 -19.77 27.20
C LEU A 227 4.52 -19.61 27.37
N THR A 228 4.12 -18.86 28.38
CA THR A 228 2.79 -18.26 28.42
C THR A 228 2.63 -17.24 27.29
N PHE A 229 1.38 -16.87 26.97
CA PHE A 229 1.10 -15.84 25.96
C PHE A 229 1.79 -14.51 26.29
N ASP A 230 1.74 -14.07 27.55
CA ASP A 230 2.34 -12.80 27.97
C ASP A 230 3.88 -12.82 27.85
N GLU A 231 4.53 -13.93 28.25
CA GLU A 231 5.98 -14.11 28.09
C GLU A 231 6.39 -14.09 26.61
N TYR A 232 5.64 -14.78 25.74
CA TYR A 232 5.86 -14.73 24.30
C TYR A 232 5.71 -13.30 23.75
N MET A 233 4.67 -12.57 24.17
CA MET A 233 4.45 -11.19 23.73
C MET A 233 5.57 -10.25 24.16
N VAL A 234 6.16 -10.44 25.35
CA VAL A 234 7.34 -9.68 25.80
C VAL A 234 8.57 -9.99 24.93
N ARG A 235 8.81 -11.27 24.59
CA ARG A 235 9.89 -11.66 23.66
C ARG A 235 9.69 -11.03 22.28
N ARG A 236 8.44 -11.07 21.78
CA ARG A 236 8.08 -10.48 20.49
C ARG A 236 8.24 -8.96 20.46
N GLU A 237 7.87 -8.27 21.53
CA GLU A 237 8.08 -6.82 21.66
C GLU A 237 9.58 -6.47 21.68
N THR A 238 10.38 -7.24 22.41
CA THR A 238 11.85 -7.07 22.42
C THR A 238 12.43 -7.25 21.02
N MET A 239 12.00 -8.28 20.28
CA MET A 239 12.43 -8.51 18.91
C MET A 239 11.98 -7.39 17.95
N ASP A 240 10.75 -6.89 18.08
CA ASP A 240 10.26 -5.72 17.33
C ASP A 240 11.18 -4.50 17.55
N HIS A 241 11.56 -4.22 18.80
CA HIS A 241 12.48 -3.14 19.11
C HIS A 241 13.84 -3.32 18.42
N GLN A 242 14.42 -4.53 18.47
CA GLN A 242 15.70 -4.84 17.82
C GLN A 242 15.63 -4.65 16.30
N VAL A 243 14.56 -5.13 15.66
CA VAL A 243 14.33 -4.95 14.21
C VAL A 243 14.20 -3.46 13.88
N MET A 244 13.46 -2.69 14.68
CA MET A 244 13.33 -1.26 14.48
C MET A 244 14.67 -0.51 14.64
N GLU A 245 15.52 -0.91 15.59
CA GLU A 245 16.88 -0.36 15.71
C GLU A 245 17.76 -0.69 14.50
N ARG A 246 17.67 -1.92 13.98
CA ARG A 246 18.36 -2.31 12.73
C ARG A 246 17.93 -1.41 11.57
N LEU A 247 16.62 -1.18 11.41
CA LEU A 247 16.08 -0.33 10.36
C LEU A 247 16.56 1.12 10.50
N ARG A 248 16.60 1.68 11.73
CA ARG A 248 17.14 3.03 11.96
C ARG A 248 18.64 3.13 11.65
N ARG A 249 19.41 2.09 11.97
CA ARG A 249 20.83 2.01 11.63
C ARG A 249 21.05 2.00 10.13
N ARG A 250 20.25 1.21 9.40
CA ARG A 250 20.26 1.19 7.93
C ARG A 250 20.06 2.58 7.32
N VAL A 251 19.17 3.40 7.88
CA VAL A 251 19.01 4.80 7.44
C VAL A 251 20.30 5.57 7.60
N ALA A 252 20.90 5.53 8.80
CA ALA A 252 22.13 6.24 9.13
C ALA A 252 23.36 5.76 8.34
N GLU A 253 23.38 4.50 7.90
CA GLU A 253 24.45 3.94 7.06
C GLU A 253 24.36 4.37 5.60
N ILE A 254 23.16 4.68 5.10
CA ILE A 254 22.92 4.97 3.67
C ILE A 254 22.82 6.48 3.40
N VAL A 255 22.12 7.21 4.26
CA VAL A 255 21.83 8.65 4.04
C VAL A 255 22.98 9.47 4.59
N GLU A 256 23.66 10.21 3.70
CA GLU A 256 24.91 10.92 3.99
C GLU A 256 24.71 12.16 4.89
N ASP A 257 23.62 12.90 4.67
CA ASP A 257 23.28 14.06 5.49
C ASP A 257 22.65 13.61 6.82
N PRO A 258 23.29 13.90 7.98
CA PRO A 258 22.81 13.40 9.27
C PRO A 258 21.44 13.96 9.68
N GLU A 259 21.09 15.18 9.27
CA GLU A 259 19.77 15.77 9.57
C GLU A 259 18.67 15.06 8.79
N THR A 260 18.88 14.85 7.48
CA THR A 260 17.97 14.07 6.63
C THR A 260 17.87 12.62 7.11
N ALA A 261 18.99 12.00 7.50
CA ALA A 261 19.01 10.65 8.03
C ALA A 261 18.17 10.53 9.31
N GLU A 262 18.29 11.48 10.24
CA GLU A 262 17.50 11.51 11.46
C GLU A 262 16.01 11.67 11.16
N ALA A 263 15.64 12.61 10.27
CA ALA A 263 14.26 12.81 9.87
C ALA A 263 13.63 11.58 9.17
N LEU A 264 14.42 10.72 8.54
CA LEU A 264 13.96 9.50 7.87
C LEU A 264 13.82 8.29 8.81
N LYS A 265 14.27 8.37 10.07
CA LYS A 265 14.20 7.26 11.02
C LYS A 265 12.77 7.06 11.55
N PRO A 266 12.20 5.85 11.43
CA PRO A 266 10.89 5.54 12.01
C PRO A 266 10.98 5.31 13.53
N TYR A 267 10.22 6.10 14.30
CA TYR A 267 10.11 6.01 15.76
C TYR A 267 8.72 5.48 16.18
N PHE A 268 8.40 4.25 15.76
CA PHE A 268 7.16 3.53 16.09
C PHE A 268 7.40 2.01 15.94
N ARG A 269 6.52 1.16 16.47
CA ARG A 269 6.62 -0.31 16.31
C ARG A 269 6.37 -0.74 14.87
N ILE A 270 6.96 -1.84 14.40
CA ILE A 270 7.02 -2.18 12.95
C ILE A 270 5.65 -2.18 12.25
N LEU A 271 4.58 -2.60 12.94
CA LEU A 271 3.21 -2.68 12.41
C LEU A 271 2.30 -1.51 12.79
N CYS A 272 2.80 -0.48 13.49
CA CYS A 272 2.05 0.77 13.66
C CYS A 272 1.76 1.45 12.30
N LYS A 273 2.59 1.16 11.29
CA LYS A 273 2.36 1.48 9.89
C LYS A 273 2.72 0.26 9.05
N ARG A 274 2.18 0.18 7.83
CA ARG A 274 2.54 -0.90 6.91
C ARG A 274 4.04 -0.83 6.59
N PRO A 275 4.84 -1.88 6.88
CA PRO A 275 6.24 -1.94 6.48
C PRO A 275 6.37 -1.85 4.96
N THR A 276 7.46 -1.26 4.50
CA THR A 276 7.77 -1.11 3.08
C THR A 276 9.18 -1.61 2.80
N SER A 277 9.48 -1.86 1.53
CA SER A 277 10.82 -2.21 1.11
C SER A 277 11.14 -1.58 -0.23
N ASN A 278 12.34 -1.01 -0.36
CA ASN A 278 12.85 -0.41 -1.57
C ASN A 278 14.36 -0.20 -1.42
N ASP A 279 15.13 -0.69 -2.39
CA ASP A 279 16.60 -0.61 -2.36
C ASP A 279 17.13 0.78 -2.73
N GLU A 280 16.33 1.60 -3.43
CA GLU A 280 16.71 2.90 -3.99
C GLU A 280 16.11 4.10 -3.23
N TYR A 281 15.16 3.86 -2.31
CA TYR A 281 14.48 4.94 -1.57
C TYR A 281 15.45 5.81 -0.76
N TYR A 282 16.23 5.21 0.14
CA TYR A 282 17.19 5.96 0.95
C TYR A 282 18.33 6.59 0.12
N PRO A 283 18.97 5.87 -0.83
CA PRO A 283 19.98 6.48 -1.71
C PRO A 283 19.48 7.70 -2.50
N THR A 284 18.17 7.79 -2.76
CA THR A 284 17.58 8.94 -3.46
C THR A 284 17.80 10.25 -2.70
N PHE A 285 17.87 10.23 -1.37
CA PHE A 285 18.07 11.43 -0.55
C PHE A 285 19.51 11.96 -0.56
N ASN A 286 20.47 11.21 -1.10
CA ASN A 286 21.85 11.71 -1.30
C ASN A 286 22.00 12.48 -2.62
N ARG A 287 20.95 12.54 -3.44
CA ARG A 287 20.99 13.26 -4.72
C ARG A 287 20.90 14.78 -4.46
N PRO A 288 21.71 15.59 -5.15
CA PRO A 288 21.74 17.04 -4.92
C PRO A 288 20.44 17.77 -5.29
N ASN A 289 19.58 17.13 -6.10
CA ASN A 289 18.29 17.67 -6.53
C ASN A 289 17.11 17.20 -5.65
N VAL A 290 17.35 16.46 -4.56
CA VAL A 290 16.31 15.94 -3.69
C VAL A 290 16.39 16.61 -2.32
N LYS A 291 15.27 17.17 -1.86
CA LYS A 291 15.15 17.80 -0.55
C LYS A 291 14.03 17.16 0.25
N LEU A 292 14.31 16.78 1.49
CA LEU A 292 13.30 16.36 2.46
C LEU A 292 12.81 17.58 3.24
N ILE A 293 11.49 17.70 3.40
CA ILE A 293 10.87 18.68 4.30
C ILE A 293 10.03 17.92 5.32
N ASP A 294 10.43 18.01 6.59
CA ASP A 294 9.65 17.48 7.70
C ASP A 294 8.56 18.46 8.15
N VAL A 295 7.30 18.08 7.92
CA VAL A 295 6.10 18.83 8.30
C VAL A 295 5.43 18.24 9.55
N SER A 296 6.14 17.43 10.34
CA SER A 296 5.63 16.84 11.59
C SER A 296 5.15 17.92 12.58
N ALA A 297 5.96 18.97 12.79
CA ALA A 297 5.66 20.07 13.71
C ALA A 297 4.41 20.88 13.32
N THR A 298 4.21 21.10 12.02
CA THR A 298 3.03 21.80 11.47
C THR A 298 1.86 20.85 11.21
N ARG A 299 2.01 19.55 11.49
CA ARG A 299 1.04 18.48 11.25
C ARG A 299 0.62 18.31 9.78
N GLY A 300 1.44 18.77 8.85
CA GLY A 300 1.17 18.78 7.42
C GLY A 300 1.60 20.08 6.75
N VAL A 301 1.34 20.18 5.44
CA VAL A 301 1.50 21.44 4.69
C VAL A 301 0.51 22.46 5.24
N GLU A 302 0.99 23.66 5.58
CA GLU A 302 0.18 24.69 6.21
C GLU A 302 -0.84 25.30 5.24
N ARG A 303 -0.39 25.62 4.02
CA ARG A 303 -1.22 26.11 2.92
C ARG A 303 -0.49 26.04 1.58
N MET A 304 -1.26 26.03 0.51
CA MET A 304 -0.80 26.25 -0.86
C MET A 304 -0.79 27.75 -1.18
N THR A 305 -0.03 28.12 -2.20
CA THR A 305 -0.07 29.41 -2.90
C THR A 305 -0.39 29.17 -4.37
N GLU A 306 -0.44 30.24 -5.17
CA GLU A 306 -0.56 30.10 -6.62
C GLU A 306 0.64 29.35 -7.25
N LYS A 307 1.80 29.36 -6.59
CA LYS A 307 3.07 28.85 -7.14
C LYS A 307 3.63 27.61 -6.44
N GLY A 308 3.12 27.25 -5.27
CA GLY A 308 3.66 26.14 -4.50
C GLY A 308 3.01 25.99 -3.14
N PHE A 309 3.81 25.72 -2.11
CA PHE A 309 3.32 25.53 -0.74
C PHE A 309 4.20 26.25 0.29
N VAL A 310 3.63 26.52 1.47
CA VAL A 310 4.37 27.13 2.57
C VAL A 310 4.62 26.15 3.71
N HIS A 311 5.84 26.23 4.24
CA HIS A 311 6.26 25.56 5.43
C HIS A 311 7.18 26.49 6.23
N GLN A 312 6.83 26.76 7.49
CA GLN A 312 7.55 27.60 8.44
C GLN A 312 7.93 28.97 7.87
N GLY A 313 6.95 29.64 7.24
CA GLY A 313 7.13 30.97 6.66
C GLY A 313 7.91 31.00 5.34
N THR A 314 8.43 29.87 4.85
CA THR A 314 9.11 29.77 3.56
C THR A 314 8.17 29.22 2.50
N GLU A 315 8.12 29.87 1.34
CA GLU A 315 7.42 29.37 0.16
C GLU A 315 8.34 28.51 -0.70
N TYR A 316 7.86 27.29 -0.99
CA TYR A 316 8.50 26.33 -1.86
C TYR A 316 7.72 26.30 -3.18
N GLU A 317 8.21 27.05 -4.16
CA GLU A 317 7.62 27.07 -5.50
C GLU A 317 7.87 25.75 -6.24
N VAL A 318 6.82 25.15 -6.78
CA VAL A 318 6.88 23.89 -7.53
C VAL A 318 5.94 23.92 -8.73
N ASP A 319 6.31 23.23 -9.80
CA ASP A 319 5.53 23.16 -11.04
C ASP A 319 4.48 22.03 -10.98
N CYS A 320 4.72 21.02 -10.12
CA CYS A 320 3.82 19.90 -9.91
C CYS A 320 3.76 19.47 -8.45
N VAL A 321 2.56 19.15 -7.96
CA VAL A 321 2.33 18.49 -6.66
C VAL A 321 1.68 17.13 -6.86
N ILE A 322 2.36 16.09 -6.38
CA ILE A 322 1.89 14.71 -6.41
C ILE A 322 1.37 14.35 -5.02
N PHE A 323 0.09 14.01 -4.92
CA PHE A 323 -0.49 13.53 -3.67
C PHE A 323 -0.25 12.02 -3.52
N ALA A 324 0.61 11.64 -2.58
CA ALA A 324 0.80 10.27 -2.13
C ALA A 324 0.20 10.09 -0.71
N SER A 325 -0.99 10.67 -0.53
CA SER A 325 -1.71 10.80 0.74
C SER A 325 -2.50 9.55 1.16
N GLY A 326 -2.53 8.51 0.31
CA GLY A 326 -3.16 7.23 0.61
C GLY A 326 -4.65 7.20 0.28
N TYR A 327 -5.41 6.43 1.05
CA TYR A 327 -6.81 6.10 0.78
C TYR A 327 -7.64 6.23 2.07
N GLU A 328 -8.95 6.31 1.92
CA GLU A 328 -9.89 6.22 3.03
C GLU A 328 -10.00 4.76 3.51
N VAL A 329 -9.40 4.47 4.68
CA VAL A 329 -9.35 3.11 5.27
C VAL A 329 -10.05 3.05 6.64
N THR A 330 -10.11 4.17 7.35
CA THR A 330 -10.63 4.27 8.72
C THR A 330 -11.80 5.25 8.83
N SER A 331 -12.43 5.58 7.71
CA SER A 331 -13.59 6.47 7.65
C SER A 331 -14.90 5.69 7.80
N GLU A 332 -16.03 6.40 7.86
CA GLU A 332 -17.38 5.83 7.78
C GLU A 332 -17.49 4.79 6.66
N LEU A 333 -18.20 3.68 6.90
CA LEU A 333 -18.31 2.56 5.95
C LEU A 333 -18.84 2.99 4.58
N SER A 334 -19.76 3.96 4.55
CA SER A 334 -20.29 4.55 3.31
C SER A 334 -19.18 5.18 2.45
N ARG A 335 -18.18 5.82 3.08
CA ARG A 335 -17.02 6.40 2.40
C ARG A 335 -16.03 5.33 1.94
N CYS A 336 -15.77 4.33 2.78
CA CYS A 336 -14.86 3.23 2.44
C CYS A 336 -15.42 2.40 1.26
N TRP A 337 -16.70 2.08 1.27
CA TRP A 337 -17.31 1.28 0.20
C TRP A 337 -17.77 2.10 -1.01
N ALA A 338 -17.89 3.43 -0.86
CA ALA A 338 -18.43 4.34 -1.87
C ALA A 338 -19.83 3.92 -2.36
N ILE A 339 -20.65 3.42 -1.43
CA ILE A 339 -22.06 3.09 -1.60
C ILE A 339 -22.83 4.00 -0.65
N ASP A 340 -23.82 4.71 -1.16
CA ASP A 340 -24.54 5.74 -0.40
C ASP A 340 -25.60 5.11 0.52
N THR A 341 -26.14 3.95 0.14
CA THR A 341 -27.20 3.28 0.90
C THR A 341 -27.10 1.77 0.83
N ILE A 342 -27.18 1.11 1.99
CA ILE A 342 -27.38 -0.34 2.10
C ILE A 342 -28.49 -0.58 3.11
N GLU A 343 -29.65 -1.02 2.63
CA GLU A 343 -30.85 -1.24 3.45
C GLU A 343 -31.33 -2.69 3.36
N GLY A 344 -31.49 -3.31 4.52
CA GLY A 344 -32.02 -4.66 4.66
C GLY A 344 -33.55 -4.69 4.75
N ARG A 345 -34.06 -5.65 5.51
CA ARG A 345 -35.50 -5.80 5.77
C ARG A 345 -36.04 -4.55 6.46
N ASP A 346 -37.29 -4.20 6.13
CA ASP A 346 -38.02 -3.08 6.74
C ASP A 346 -37.30 -1.71 6.60
N GLY A 347 -36.42 -1.57 5.60
CA GLY A 347 -35.67 -0.34 5.34
C GLY A 347 -34.53 -0.07 6.32
N VAL A 348 -34.12 -1.05 7.14
CA VAL A 348 -33.06 -0.86 8.14
C VAL A 348 -31.71 -0.65 7.45
N SER A 349 -31.08 0.50 7.72
CA SER A 349 -29.75 0.86 7.24
C SER A 349 -28.67 0.00 7.90
N LEU A 350 -27.80 -0.61 7.08
CA LEU A 350 -26.61 -1.32 7.57
C LEU A 350 -25.65 -0.35 8.28
N TYR A 351 -25.56 0.89 7.80
CA TYR A 351 -24.68 1.89 8.39
C TYR A 351 -25.13 2.28 9.79
N ASP A 352 -26.45 2.42 10.00
CA ASP A 352 -26.99 2.72 11.33
C ASP A 352 -26.87 1.51 12.25
N ALA A 353 -27.15 0.31 11.73
CA ALA A 353 -27.03 -0.93 12.49
C ALA A 353 -25.59 -1.24 12.95
N TRP A 354 -24.58 -0.75 12.22
CA TRP A 354 -23.16 -0.90 12.54
C TRP A 354 -22.51 0.39 13.05
N ALA A 355 -23.29 1.43 13.37
CA ALA A 355 -22.74 2.73 13.76
C ALA A 355 -21.86 2.65 15.01
N ASP A 356 -22.28 1.86 16.00
CA ASP A 356 -21.56 1.67 17.26
C ASP A 356 -20.64 0.44 17.23
N GLU A 357 -21.11 -0.67 16.65
CA GLU A 357 -20.41 -1.95 16.64
C GLU A 357 -20.78 -2.76 15.40
N ALA A 358 -19.76 -3.30 14.71
CA ALA A 358 -19.97 -4.21 13.60
C ALA A 358 -20.51 -5.56 14.10
N ARG A 359 -21.60 -6.06 13.49
CA ARG A 359 -22.25 -7.31 13.86
C ARG A 359 -22.33 -8.26 12.66
N THR A 360 -21.56 -9.35 12.72
CA THR A 360 -21.46 -10.41 11.70
C THR A 360 -21.42 -11.80 12.36
N LEU A 361 -21.64 -12.86 11.58
CA LEU A 361 -21.44 -14.27 11.98
C LEU A 361 -20.22 -14.85 11.28
#